data_AF-A0A2D5HP55-F1
#
_entry.id   AF-A0A2D5HP55-F1
#
_cell.length_a   1.000
_cell.length_b   1.000
_cell.length_c   1.000
_cell.angle_alpha   90.00
_cell.angle_beta   90.00
_cell.angle_gamma   90.00
#
_symmetry.space_group_name_H-M   'P 1'
#
loop_
_entity.id
_entity.type
_entity.pdbx_description
1 polymer ?
#
loop_
_entity_poly.entity_id
_entity_poly.type
_entity_poly.pdbx_seq_one_letter_code
_entity_poly.pdbx_strand_id
1 'polypeptide(L)'
;MRIKNSNLSIRIFLFIIIFSSINLITYAQRYVGLNVDNDLYFGIDRYYSSGIFLEYGYINKYPNDSLNNWRYTSRHFTLGQEINTPSRRLTSDITKMDYPYNGWLFFGYEEEKFKDPDFGYGWGIKFGSTGPEASLAKFLQNTYHKLILNLEPLTWAVYIPQAFHINFKTSIYWGKIIANNLKYVNVSNVQVGTFRTSAKTRLGFQIGSLPGLPFFGNRLEQIHEGISFFFWSRVRIQHS
;
A
#
# COMPACT_ATOMS: atom_id res chain seq x y z
N MET A 1 2.19 46.47 -0.88
CA MET A 1 2.05 45.64 0.35
C MET A 1 0.70 44.94 0.29
N ARG A 2 0.66 43.70 -0.21
CA ARG A 2 -0.58 43.00 -0.58
C ARG A 2 -0.82 41.85 0.40
N ILE A 3 -1.72 42.08 1.33
CA ILE A 3 -2.23 41.07 2.27
C ILE A 3 -3.16 40.15 1.50
N LYS A 4 -2.77 38.89 1.32
CA LYS A 4 -3.68 37.79 0.94
C LYS A 4 -3.06 36.42 1.30
N ASN A 5 -2.84 36.17 2.59
CA ASN A 5 -2.27 34.90 3.08
C ASN A 5 -3.05 34.26 4.24
N SER A 6 -4.29 34.66 4.51
CA SER A 6 -5.09 34.05 5.59
C SER A 6 -5.88 32.81 5.15
N ASN A 7 -6.32 32.75 3.89
CA ASN A 7 -7.16 31.64 3.40
C ASN A 7 -6.37 30.39 2.98
N LEU A 8 -5.08 30.53 2.66
CA LEU A 8 -4.23 29.39 2.27
C LEU A 8 -3.92 28.51 3.48
N SER A 9 -3.57 29.12 4.61
CA SER A 9 -3.29 28.42 5.87
C SER A 9 -4.52 27.69 6.42
N ILE A 10 -5.71 28.29 6.31
CA ILE A 10 -6.98 27.66 6.73
C ILE A 10 -7.35 26.48 5.82
N ARG A 11 -7.09 26.57 4.51
CA ARG A 11 -7.30 25.46 3.56
C ARG A 11 -6.32 24.31 3.79
N ILE A 12 -5.04 24.60 4.06
CA ILE A 12 -4.04 23.59 4.42
C ILE A 12 -4.41 22.92 5.75
N PHE A 13 -4.88 23.69 6.74
CA PHE A 13 -5.29 23.15 8.04
C PHE A 13 -6.55 22.28 7.96
N LEU A 14 -7.56 22.68 7.17
CA LEU A 14 -8.74 21.85 6.90
C LEU A 14 -8.41 20.59 6.07
N PHE A 15 -7.43 20.68 5.17
CA PHE A 15 -6.95 19.52 4.40
C PHE A 15 -6.19 18.53 5.29
N ILE A 16 -5.37 19.01 6.23
CA ILE A 16 -4.69 18.16 7.23
C ILE A 16 -5.71 17.46 8.15
N ILE A 17 -6.82 18.12 8.49
CA ILE A 17 -7.89 17.50 9.30
C ILE A 17 -8.68 16.44 8.52
N ILE A 18 -8.79 16.58 7.18
CA ILE A 18 -9.37 15.53 6.30
C ILE A 18 -8.36 14.40 6.02
N PHE A 19 -7.05 14.66 6.13
CA PHE A 19 -5.97 13.69 5.88
C PHE A 19 -5.42 12.99 7.13
N SER A 20 -5.90 13.35 8.32
CA SER A 20 -5.74 12.52 9.51
C SER A 20 -6.61 11.28 9.34
N SER A 21 -5.97 10.15 9.00
CA SER A 21 -6.61 8.81 8.91
C SER A 21 -7.68 8.61 9.99
N ILE A 22 -8.95 8.69 9.61
CA ILE A 22 -10.05 8.32 10.48
C ILE A 22 -10.09 6.80 10.51
N ASN A 23 -9.29 6.22 11.42
CA ASN A 23 -9.48 4.83 11.82
C ASN A 23 -10.72 4.81 12.73
N LEU A 24 -11.91 4.67 12.14
CA LEU A 24 -13.10 4.29 12.89
C LEU A 24 -12.87 2.85 13.38
N ILE A 25 -12.49 2.72 14.65
CA ILE A 25 -12.31 1.44 15.33
C ILE A 25 -13.69 0.77 15.41
N THR A 26 -14.01 -0.04 14.40
CA THR A 26 -15.17 -0.92 14.41
C THR A 26 -14.72 -2.27 14.96
N TYR A 27 -15.14 -2.59 16.19
CA TYR A 27 -15.00 -3.90 16.86
C TYR A 27 -13.94 -4.85 16.28
N ALA A 28 -12.66 -4.73 16.69
CA ALA A 28 -11.48 -5.63 16.63
C ALA A 28 -11.39 -6.79 15.57
N GLN A 29 -12.21 -6.76 14.53
CA GLN A 29 -12.47 -7.83 13.57
C GLN A 29 -12.80 -7.26 12.21
N ARG A 30 -13.03 -5.95 12.09
CA ARG A 30 -13.27 -5.24 10.83
C ARG A 30 -12.53 -3.91 10.85
N TYR A 31 -12.14 -3.41 9.68
CA TYR A 31 -11.60 -2.06 9.55
C TYR A 31 -11.98 -1.46 8.20
N VAL A 32 -12.04 -0.13 8.17
CA VAL A 32 -12.03 0.68 6.96
C VAL A 32 -10.82 1.59 7.05
N GLY A 33 -10.01 1.63 6.00
CA GLY A 33 -8.79 2.42 5.93
C GLY A 33 -8.77 3.28 4.67
N LEU A 34 -8.21 4.48 4.77
CA LEU A 34 -7.86 5.30 3.62
C LEU A 34 -6.37 5.61 3.73
N ASN A 35 -5.59 5.08 2.80
CA ASN A 35 -4.15 5.29 2.73
C ASN A 35 -3.82 6.16 1.50
N VAL A 36 -2.95 7.15 1.69
CA VAL A 36 -2.44 7.97 0.59
C VAL A 36 -0.92 7.99 0.67
N ASP A 37 -0.29 7.48 -0.38
CA ASP A 37 1.14 7.44 -0.55
C ASP A 37 1.58 8.57 -1.49
N ASN A 38 2.69 9.24 -1.16
CA ASN A 38 3.29 10.25 -2.01
C ASN A 38 4.81 10.22 -1.87
N ASP A 39 5.52 10.12 -2.99
CA ASP A 39 6.99 10.05 -3.02
C ASP A 39 7.68 11.43 -2.85
N LEU A 40 6.91 12.51 -2.65
CA LEU A 40 7.46 13.86 -2.47
C LEU A 40 8.48 13.97 -1.32
N TYR A 41 8.46 13.04 -0.36
CA TYR A 41 9.24 13.12 0.88
C TYR A 41 10.56 12.34 0.87
N PHE A 42 10.75 11.34 0.00
CA PHE A 42 11.93 10.47 0.09
C PHE A 42 12.65 10.17 -1.24
N GLY A 43 12.01 10.36 -2.41
CA GLY A 43 12.70 10.32 -3.72
C GLY A 43 13.45 9.02 -4.04
N ILE A 44 13.05 7.91 -3.41
CA ILE A 44 13.75 6.62 -3.52
C ILE A 44 13.15 5.76 -4.64
N ASP A 45 11.87 5.93 -4.97
CA ASP A 45 11.17 5.13 -5.98
C ASP A 45 11.09 5.91 -7.29
N ARG A 46 12.12 5.76 -8.15
CA ARG A 46 12.16 6.45 -9.44
C ARG A 46 10.87 6.15 -10.21
N TYR A 47 10.10 7.21 -10.46
CA TYR A 47 8.86 7.25 -11.24
C TYR A 47 7.57 6.93 -10.50
N TYR A 48 7.56 6.31 -9.32
CA TYR A 48 6.33 6.27 -8.51
C TYR A 48 6.06 7.65 -7.92
N SER A 49 4.85 8.16 -8.07
CA SER A 49 4.54 9.54 -7.66
C SER A 49 3.53 9.57 -6.53
N SER A 50 2.43 8.82 -6.68
CA SER A 50 1.37 8.82 -5.69
C SER A 50 0.48 7.59 -5.78
N GLY A 51 -0.19 7.28 -4.69
CA GLY A 51 -1.28 6.32 -4.67
C GLY A 51 -2.34 6.66 -3.64
N ILE A 52 -3.58 6.26 -3.92
CA ILE A 52 -4.70 6.36 -2.98
C ILE A 52 -5.38 5.00 -2.90
N PHE A 53 -5.63 4.54 -1.69
CA PHE A 53 -6.14 3.20 -1.42
C PHE A 53 -7.28 3.28 -0.41
N LEU A 54 -8.47 2.89 -0.84
CA LEU A 54 -9.57 2.62 0.06
C LEU A 54 -9.55 1.14 0.40
N GLU A 55 -9.47 0.84 1.68
CA GLU A 55 -9.33 -0.50 2.20
C GLU A 55 -10.49 -0.86 3.10
N TYR A 56 -10.94 -2.10 2.97
CA TYR A 56 -11.83 -2.74 3.93
C TYR A 56 -11.28 -4.11 4.24
N GLY A 57 -11.23 -4.48 5.50
CA GLY A 57 -10.83 -5.83 5.85
C GLY A 57 -11.48 -6.35 7.10
N TYR A 58 -11.44 -7.67 7.25
CA TYR A 58 -11.98 -8.34 8.41
C TYR A 58 -11.26 -9.65 8.73
N ILE A 59 -11.45 -10.14 9.96
CA ILE A 59 -10.80 -11.33 10.46
C ILE A 59 -11.82 -12.31 11.03
N ASN A 60 -11.67 -13.58 10.65
CA ASN A 60 -12.35 -14.71 11.26
C ASN A 60 -11.37 -15.46 12.16
N LYS A 61 -11.78 -15.68 13.41
CA LYS A 61 -11.04 -16.50 14.39
C LYS A 61 -11.72 -17.86 14.49
N TYR A 62 -10.92 -18.93 14.50
CA TYR A 62 -11.44 -20.29 14.62
C TYR A 62 -10.98 -20.92 15.94
N PRO A 63 -11.84 -21.76 16.58
CA PRO A 63 -11.44 -22.52 17.75
C PRO A 63 -10.32 -23.51 17.40
N ASN A 64 -9.49 -23.80 18.39
CA ASN A 64 -8.42 -24.79 18.26
C ASN A 64 -9.03 -26.20 18.45
N ASP A 65 -9.45 -26.82 17.36
CA ASP A 65 -9.94 -28.21 17.34
C ASP A 65 -9.05 -29.11 16.48
N SER A 66 -9.22 -30.43 16.60
CA SER A 66 -8.40 -31.43 15.90
C SER A 66 -8.62 -31.47 14.38
N LEU A 67 -9.63 -30.76 13.86
CA LEU A 67 -10.02 -30.80 12.44
C LEU A 67 -9.54 -29.57 11.67
N ASN A 68 -9.31 -28.43 12.33
CA ASN A 68 -8.83 -27.20 11.71
C ASN A 68 -7.56 -26.65 12.37
N ASN A 69 -6.44 -26.74 11.66
CA ASN A 69 -5.16 -26.20 12.10
C ASN A 69 -5.04 -24.67 11.91
N TRP A 70 -5.98 -24.01 11.21
CA TRP A 70 -5.93 -22.56 10.95
C TRP A 70 -6.67 -21.78 12.04
N ARG A 71 -5.98 -20.87 12.73
CA ARG A 71 -6.52 -20.09 13.84
C ARG A 71 -7.12 -18.76 13.41
N TYR A 72 -6.57 -18.14 12.38
CA TYR A 72 -7.00 -16.83 11.90
C TYR A 72 -7.05 -16.84 10.37
N THR A 73 -8.12 -16.26 9.83
CA THR A 73 -8.19 -15.90 8.41
C THR A 73 -8.51 -14.41 8.31
N SER A 74 -7.60 -13.64 7.73
CA SER A 74 -7.82 -12.23 7.39
C SER A 74 -8.22 -12.12 5.93
N ARG A 75 -9.11 -11.17 5.63
CA ARG A 75 -9.55 -10.84 4.27
C ARG A 75 -9.51 -9.35 4.07
N HIS A 76 -8.93 -8.93 2.96
CA HIS A 76 -8.65 -7.55 2.64
C HIS A 76 -9.15 -7.23 1.24
N PHE A 77 -9.89 -6.14 1.13
CA PHE A 77 -10.38 -5.58 -0.11
C PHE A 77 -9.75 -4.22 -0.28
N THR A 78 -9.29 -3.92 -1.49
CA THR A 78 -8.67 -2.63 -1.81
C THR A 78 -9.22 -2.12 -3.12
N LEU A 79 -9.77 -0.90 -3.11
CA LEU A 79 -9.90 -0.09 -4.31
C LEU A 79 -8.73 0.88 -4.33
N GLY A 80 -7.77 0.65 -5.23
CA GLY A 80 -6.51 1.38 -5.27
C GLY A 80 -6.26 2.07 -6.60
N GLN A 81 -5.64 3.24 -6.56
CA GLN A 81 -5.07 3.90 -7.73
C GLN A 81 -3.59 4.15 -7.48
N GLU A 82 -2.72 3.71 -8.38
CA GLU A 82 -1.29 4.05 -8.42
C GLU A 82 -1.02 4.97 -9.62
N ILE A 83 -0.17 5.99 -9.44
CA ILE A 83 0.26 6.90 -10.50
C ILE A 83 1.79 6.95 -10.55
N ASN A 84 2.34 6.74 -11.75
CA ASN A 84 3.74 6.98 -12.06
C ASN A 84 3.88 8.20 -12.99
N THR A 85 4.89 9.03 -12.75
CA THR A 85 5.17 10.22 -13.58
C THR A 85 6.64 10.31 -13.99
N PRO A 86 6.94 10.88 -15.18
CA PRO A 86 8.31 11.19 -15.58
C PRO A 86 8.97 12.19 -14.63
N SER A 87 10.31 12.17 -14.58
CA SER A 87 11.06 13.17 -13.82
C SER A 87 10.75 14.59 -14.31
N ARG A 88 10.69 14.77 -15.63
CA ARG A 88 10.33 16.03 -16.30
C ARG A 88 8.83 16.16 -16.59
N ARG A 89 8.00 15.90 -15.58
CA ARG A 89 6.51 15.92 -15.67
C ARG A 89 5.88 17.17 -16.31
N LEU A 90 6.48 18.35 -16.21
CA LEU A 90 5.90 19.58 -16.78
C LEU A 90 6.17 19.78 -18.28
N THR A 91 7.04 18.98 -18.90
CA THR A 91 7.35 19.15 -20.32
C THR A 91 6.29 18.51 -21.22
N SER A 92 6.12 19.01 -22.44
CA SER A 92 5.39 18.33 -23.52
C SER A 92 6.33 17.75 -24.57
N ASP A 93 7.65 17.96 -24.42
CA ASP A 93 8.67 17.45 -25.32
C ASP A 93 9.01 16.00 -24.94
N ILE A 94 8.50 15.05 -25.72
CA ILE A 94 8.65 13.61 -25.48
C ILE A 94 10.13 13.20 -25.43
N THR A 95 11.00 13.89 -26.16
CA THR A 95 12.46 13.59 -26.18
C THR A 95 13.14 13.85 -24.84
N LYS A 96 12.49 14.62 -23.96
CA LYS A 96 12.97 14.95 -22.61
C LYS A 96 12.32 14.11 -21.52
N MET A 97 11.41 13.19 -21.87
CA MET A 97 10.75 12.31 -20.92
C MET A 97 11.51 11.00 -20.79
N ASP A 98 11.80 10.63 -19.55
CA ASP A 98 12.50 9.39 -19.20
C ASP A 98 11.55 8.21 -18.92
N TYR A 99 10.27 8.50 -18.69
CA TYR A 99 9.25 7.50 -18.42
C TYR A 99 7.87 8.02 -18.85
N PRO A 100 6.99 7.20 -19.47
CA PRO A 100 5.63 7.62 -19.77
C PRO A 100 4.80 7.76 -18.49
N TYR A 101 3.82 8.66 -18.49
CA TYR A 101 2.83 8.65 -17.42
C TYR A 101 2.11 7.31 -17.37
N ASN A 102 1.83 6.82 -16.16
CA ASN A 102 0.99 5.66 -15.98
C ASN A 102 0.02 5.90 -14.84
N GLY A 103 -1.21 5.46 -15.03
CA GLY A 103 -2.18 5.33 -13.96
C GLY A 103 -2.70 3.91 -13.97
N TRP A 104 -2.80 3.29 -12.79
CA TRP A 104 -3.40 1.96 -12.61
C TRP A 104 -4.48 2.04 -11.54
N LEU A 105 -5.74 1.88 -11.96
CA LEU A 105 -6.87 1.73 -11.04
C LEU A 105 -7.19 0.25 -10.94
N PHE A 106 -7.25 -0.27 -9.72
CA PHE A 106 -7.51 -1.69 -9.49
C PHE A 106 -8.45 -1.93 -8.32
N PHE A 107 -9.15 -3.05 -8.43
CA PHE A 107 -9.71 -3.74 -7.29
C PHE A 107 -8.78 -4.89 -6.89
N GLY A 108 -8.56 -5.05 -5.59
CA GLY A 108 -7.73 -6.08 -5.01
C GLY A 108 -8.48 -6.85 -3.94
N TYR A 109 -8.25 -8.17 -3.91
CA TYR A 109 -8.62 -9.04 -2.81
C TYR A 109 -7.39 -9.80 -2.34
N GLU A 110 -7.15 -9.84 -1.03
CA GLU A 110 -6.11 -10.67 -0.42
C GLU A 110 -6.72 -11.46 0.75
N GLU A 111 -6.40 -12.75 0.86
CA GLU A 111 -6.74 -13.61 2.00
C GLU A 111 -5.45 -14.16 2.60
N GLU A 112 -5.32 -14.06 3.93
CA GLU A 112 -4.18 -14.60 4.67
C GLU A 112 -4.69 -15.56 5.74
N LYS A 113 -4.06 -16.74 5.85
CA LYS A 113 -4.38 -17.77 6.82
C LYS A 113 -3.19 -18.02 7.71
N PHE A 114 -3.42 -17.94 9.02
CA PHE A 114 -2.40 -18.17 10.04
C PHE A 114 -2.73 -19.41 10.85
N LYS A 115 -1.78 -20.35 10.89
CA LYS A 115 -1.83 -21.53 11.76
C LYS A 115 -1.63 -21.10 13.21
N ASP A 116 -0.69 -20.18 13.40
CA ASP A 116 -0.37 -19.54 14.64
C ASP A 116 0.20 -18.14 14.34
N PRO A 117 0.39 -17.28 15.36
CA PRO A 117 0.85 -15.92 15.13
C PRO A 117 2.22 -15.81 14.43
N ASP A 118 3.01 -16.88 14.37
CA ASP A 118 4.34 -16.92 13.77
C ASP A 118 4.39 -17.67 12.43
N PHE A 119 3.27 -18.17 11.91
CA PHE A 119 3.26 -18.87 10.62
C PHE A 119 1.94 -18.77 9.87
N GLY A 120 2.03 -18.36 8.60
CA GLY A 120 0.87 -18.25 7.72
C GLY A 120 1.22 -18.15 6.24
N TYR A 121 0.16 -18.20 5.43
CA TYR A 121 0.22 -18.06 3.98
C TYR A 121 -0.85 -17.09 3.51
N GLY A 122 -0.57 -16.41 2.41
CA GLY A 122 -1.53 -15.52 1.77
C GLY A 122 -1.63 -15.79 0.28
N TRP A 123 -2.78 -15.44 -0.27
CA TRP A 123 -2.96 -15.32 -1.71
C TRP A 123 -3.80 -14.08 -2.00
N GLY A 124 -3.68 -13.56 -3.22
CA GLY A 124 -4.46 -12.41 -3.62
C GLY A 124 -4.55 -12.26 -5.12
N ILE A 125 -5.54 -11.48 -5.53
CA ILE A 125 -5.80 -11.12 -6.91
C ILE A 125 -6.03 -9.62 -7.00
N LYS A 126 -5.45 -9.00 -8.02
CA LYS A 126 -5.72 -7.62 -8.42
C LYS A 126 -6.14 -7.59 -9.86
N PHE A 127 -7.16 -6.80 -10.19
CA PHE A 127 -7.54 -6.57 -11.57
C PHE A 127 -8.04 -5.15 -11.74
N GLY A 128 -7.89 -4.62 -12.95
CA GLY A 128 -8.23 -3.23 -13.23
C GLY A 128 -7.60 -2.75 -14.52
N SER A 129 -7.57 -1.43 -14.71
CA SER A 129 -7.19 -0.83 -15.98
C SER A 129 -6.09 0.20 -15.83
N THR A 130 -5.20 0.23 -16.83
CA THR A 130 -4.24 1.32 -17.02
C THR A 130 -4.82 2.44 -17.89
N GLY A 131 -4.06 3.52 -18.07
CA GLY A 131 -4.36 4.61 -19.00
C GLY A 131 -4.95 5.84 -18.30
N PRO A 132 -4.77 7.04 -18.88
CA PRO A 132 -5.06 8.31 -18.18
C PRO A 132 -6.51 8.43 -17.74
N GLU A 133 -7.44 8.13 -18.64
CA GLU A 133 -8.88 8.26 -18.43
C GLU A 133 -9.45 7.03 -17.72
N ALA A 134 -9.14 5.81 -18.18
CA ALA A 134 -9.69 4.59 -17.62
C ALA A 134 -9.25 4.31 -16.17
N SER A 135 -8.04 4.73 -15.80
CA SER A 135 -7.59 4.67 -14.41
C SER A 135 -8.02 5.88 -13.58
N LEU A 136 -8.63 6.91 -14.18
CA LEU A 136 -8.93 8.21 -13.59
C LEU A 136 -7.69 9.00 -13.10
N ALA A 137 -6.47 8.54 -13.39
CA ALA A 137 -5.25 9.11 -12.86
C ALA A 137 -5.02 10.55 -13.31
N LYS A 138 -5.23 10.84 -14.60
CA LYS A 138 -5.05 12.21 -15.14
C LYS A 138 -6.03 13.19 -14.51
N PHE A 139 -7.29 12.77 -14.39
CA PHE A 139 -8.34 13.58 -13.77
C PHE A 139 -8.01 13.88 -12.31
N LEU A 140 -7.73 12.86 -11.49
CA LEU A 140 -7.47 13.04 -10.07
C LEU A 140 -6.17 13.83 -9.82
N GLN A 141 -5.09 13.51 -10.53
CA GLN A 141 -3.81 14.21 -10.39
C GLN A 141 -3.92 15.69 -10.78
N ASN A 142 -4.52 16.00 -11.93
CA ASN A 142 -4.64 17.40 -12.35
C ASN A 142 -5.68 18.18 -11.53
N THR A 143 -6.68 17.50 -10.96
CA THR A 143 -7.61 18.12 -10.00
C THR A 143 -6.89 18.50 -8.72
N TYR A 144 -6.05 17.61 -8.18
CA TYR A 144 -5.21 17.90 -7.03
C TYR A 144 -4.23 19.05 -7.30
N HIS A 145 -3.55 19.04 -8.45
CA HIS A 145 -2.67 20.14 -8.87
C HIS A 145 -3.39 21.48 -8.91
N LYS A 146 -4.54 21.55 -9.60
CA LYS A 146 -5.26 22.81 -9.79
C LYS A 146 -5.93 23.31 -8.52
N LEU A 147 -6.68 22.44 -7.84
CA LEU A 147 -7.57 22.86 -6.76
C LEU A 147 -6.88 22.90 -5.40
N ILE A 148 -5.90 22.02 -5.17
CA ILE A 148 -5.25 21.88 -3.86
C ILE A 148 -3.89 22.57 -3.87
N LEU A 149 -3.04 22.29 -4.87
CA LEU A 149 -1.69 22.86 -4.92
C LEU A 149 -1.62 24.23 -5.60
N ASN A 150 -2.68 24.63 -6.32
CA ASN A 150 -2.69 25.84 -7.16
C ASN A 150 -1.49 25.86 -8.14
N LEU A 151 -1.22 24.71 -8.76
CA LEU A 151 -0.20 24.50 -9.77
C LEU A 151 -0.86 24.24 -11.14
N GLU A 152 -0.09 24.49 -12.20
CA GLU A 152 -0.49 24.10 -13.55
C GLU A 152 -0.72 22.58 -13.65
N PRO A 153 -1.68 22.15 -14.48
CA PRO A 153 -1.88 20.73 -14.75
C PRO A 153 -0.65 20.12 -15.39
N LEU A 154 -0.39 18.86 -15.04
CA LEU A 154 0.60 18.04 -15.72
C LEU A 154 0.13 17.71 -17.13
N THR A 155 1.10 17.64 -18.04
CA THR A 155 0.86 17.58 -19.49
C THR A 155 0.24 16.26 -19.93
N TRP A 156 0.62 15.15 -19.28
CA TRP A 156 0.29 13.80 -19.75
C TRP A 156 0.62 13.60 -21.24
N ALA A 157 1.76 14.15 -21.70
CA ALA A 157 2.10 14.20 -23.12
C ALA A 157 2.41 12.83 -23.74
N VAL A 158 2.95 11.90 -22.96
CA VAL A 158 3.09 10.48 -23.32
C VAL A 158 2.66 9.63 -22.13
N TYR A 159 1.91 8.57 -22.40
CA TYR A 159 1.32 7.72 -21.35
C TYR A 159 1.21 6.27 -21.79
N ILE A 160 1.16 5.37 -20.81
CA ILE A 160 0.85 3.96 -21.05
C ILE A 160 -0.61 3.87 -21.52
N PRO A 161 -0.91 3.18 -22.64
CA PRO A 161 -2.26 3.02 -23.15
C PRO A 161 -3.19 2.33 -22.15
N GLN A 162 -4.49 2.51 -22.39
CA GLN A 162 -5.50 1.75 -21.66
C GLN A 162 -5.37 0.26 -22.00
N ALA A 163 -5.19 -0.56 -20.97
CA ALA A 163 -5.26 -2.00 -21.04
C ALA A 163 -5.87 -2.54 -19.75
N PHE A 164 -6.61 -3.64 -19.85
CA PHE A 164 -7.09 -4.36 -18.68
C PHE A 164 -6.00 -5.33 -18.21
N HIS A 165 -5.80 -5.39 -16.90
CA HIS A 165 -4.78 -6.20 -16.28
C HIS A 165 -5.32 -7.07 -15.15
N ILE A 166 -4.63 -8.19 -14.94
CA ILE A 166 -4.85 -9.11 -13.85
C ILE A 166 -3.51 -9.53 -13.26
N ASN A 167 -3.47 -9.64 -11.94
CA ASN A 167 -2.30 -9.96 -11.17
C ASN A 167 -2.66 -10.91 -10.03
N PHE A 168 -1.90 -12.00 -9.91
CA PHE A 168 -1.97 -12.92 -8.80
C PHE A 168 -0.79 -12.66 -7.85
N LYS A 169 -1.03 -12.83 -6.54
CA LYS A 169 -0.03 -12.70 -5.48
C LYS A 169 -0.11 -13.90 -4.57
N THR A 170 1.03 -14.38 -4.10
CA THR A 170 1.13 -15.30 -2.97
C THR A 170 2.14 -14.77 -1.95
N SER A 171 1.89 -15.09 -0.68
CA SER A 171 2.69 -14.65 0.45
C SER A 171 2.97 -15.83 1.38
N ILE A 172 4.15 -15.86 1.98
CA ILE A 172 4.48 -16.72 3.11
C ILE A 172 4.99 -15.85 4.25
N TYR A 173 4.51 -16.18 5.45
CA TYR A 173 4.78 -15.50 6.70
C TYR A 173 5.38 -16.50 7.65
N TRP A 174 6.55 -16.21 8.21
CA TRP A 174 7.11 -17.08 9.24
C TRP A 174 8.03 -16.36 10.21
N GLY A 175 8.06 -16.85 11.44
CA GLY A 175 8.88 -16.35 12.53
C GLY A 175 9.47 -17.49 13.33
N LYS A 176 10.71 -17.31 13.79
CA LYS A 176 11.43 -18.29 14.60
C LYS A 176 12.09 -17.62 15.79
N ILE A 177 11.75 -18.06 16.99
CA ILE A 177 12.46 -17.65 18.22
C ILE A 177 13.86 -18.26 18.16
N ILE A 178 14.88 -17.40 18.27
CA ILE A 178 16.30 -17.80 18.14
C ILE A 178 17.10 -17.57 19.42
N ALA A 179 16.62 -16.73 20.33
CA ALA A 179 17.15 -16.57 21.69
C ALA A 179 16.06 -16.02 22.61
N ASN A 180 16.34 -15.91 23.92
CA ASN A 180 15.42 -15.28 24.87
C ASN A 180 15.06 -13.87 24.38
N ASN A 181 13.75 -13.64 24.17
CA ASN A 181 13.19 -12.38 23.68
C ASN A 181 13.69 -11.94 22.29
N LEU A 182 14.30 -12.81 21.48
CA LEU A 182 14.74 -12.50 20.11
C LEU A 182 14.10 -13.46 19.11
N LYS A 183 13.39 -12.90 18.14
CA LYS A 183 12.73 -13.63 17.06
C LYS A 183 13.20 -13.13 15.71
N TYR A 184 13.61 -14.05 14.85
CA TYR A 184 13.79 -13.79 13.43
C TYR A 184 12.45 -13.86 12.72
N VAL A 185 12.17 -12.92 11.83
CA VAL A 185 10.90 -12.80 11.12
C VAL A 185 11.11 -12.62 9.62
N ASN A 186 10.28 -13.27 8.83
CA ASN A 186 10.32 -13.21 7.37
C ASN A 186 8.92 -13.05 6.80
N VAL A 187 8.82 -12.19 5.78
CA VAL A 187 7.66 -12.16 4.89
C VAL A 187 8.16 -12.17 3.46
N SER A 188 7.78 -13.18 2.70
CA SER A 188 8.12 -13.29 1.29
C SER A 188 6.86 -13.30 0.44
N ASN A 189 6.86 -12.47 -0.61
CA ASN A 189 5.74 -12.30 -1.53
C ASN A 189 6.24 -12.52 -2.95
N VAL A 190 5.44 -13.21 -3.75
CA VAL A 190 5.61 -13.30 -5.19
C VAL A 190 4.33 -12.82 -5.84
N GLN A 191 4.43 -11.97 -6.86
CA GLN A 191 3.32 -11.60 -7.70
C GLN A 191 3.67 -11.78 -9.17
N VAL A 192 2.69 -12.24 -9.94
CA VAL A 192 2.80 -12.49 -11.37
C VAL A 192 1.50 -12.02 -12.03
N GLY A 193 1.59 -11.50 -13.25
CA GLY A 193 0.42 -11.01 -13.95
C GLY A 193 0.77 -10.11 -15.11
N THR A 194 -0.26 -9.61 -15.77
CA THR A 194 -0.10 -8.78 -16.98
C THR A 194 0.31 -7.35 -16.67
N PHE A 195 0.22 -6.88 -15.41
CA PHE A 195 0.68 -5.53 -15.03
C PHE A 195 2.05 -5.54 -14.34
N ARG A 196 2.33 -6.51 -13.45
CA ARG A 196 3.59 -6.52 -12.68
C ARG A 196 4.03 -7.92 -12.30
N THR A 197 5.27 -8.27 -12.57
CA THR A 197 5.91 -9.48 -12.04
C THR A 197 7.00 -9.09 -11.05
N SER A 198 6.93 -9.58 -9.81
CA SER A 198 7.94 -9.25 -8.81
C SER A 198 8.02 -10.27 -7.68
N ALA A 199 9.22 -10.44 -7.13
CA ALA A 199 9.46 -11.12 -5.87
C ALA A 199 9.96 -10.11 -4.83
N LYS A 200 9.38 -10.14 -3.63
CA LYS A 200 9.69 -9.23 -2.53
C LYS A 200 9.88 -10.04 -1.26
N THR A 201 11.03 -9.92 -0.62
CA THR A 201 11.27 -10.51 0.69
C THR A 201 11.63 -9.44 1.71
N ARG A 202 11.10 -9.60 2.92
CA ARG A 202 11.37 -8.74 4.07
C ARG A 202 11.93 -9.62 5.18
N LEU A 203 13.13 -9.30 5.61
CA LEU A 203 13.79 -9.97 6.74
C LEU A 203 13.83 -9.00 7.91
N GLY A 204 13.68 -9.51 9.13
CA GLY A 204 13.89 -8.69 10.31
C GLY A 204 14.08 -9.47 11.58
N PHE A 205 14.39 -8.71 12.62
CA PHE A 205 14.47 -9.18 13.99
C PHE A 205 13.47 -8.43 14.86
N GLN A 206 12.83 -9.17 15.74
CA GLN A 206 11.95 -8.68 16.78
C GLN A 206 12.61 -8.97 18.13
N ILE A 207 12.79 -7.92 18.93
CA ILE A 207 13.27 -8.04 20.30
C ILE A 207 12.13 -7.66 21.24
N GLY A 208 11.75 -8.53 22.17
CA GLY A 208 10.70 -8.27 23.18
C GLY A 208 9.67 -9.39 23.29
N SER A 209 8.58 -9.11 24.00
CA SER A 209 7.56 -10.08 24.41
C SER A 209 6.32 -10.15 23.51
N LEU A 210 6.26 -9.35 22.43
CA LEU A 210 5.06 -9.27 21.60
C LEU A 210 4.83 -10.58 20.81
N PRO A 211 3.69 -11.26 20.98
CA PRO A 211 3.42 -12.51 20.25
C PRO A 211 3.23 -12.23 18.75
N GLY A 212 3.64 -13.16 17.88
CA GLY A 212 3.40 -13.11 16.42
C GLY A 212 4.25 -12.13 15.61
N LEU A 213 4.09 -12.15 14.29
CA LEU A 213 4.93 -11.35 13.38
C LEU A 213 4.60 -9.85 13.44
N PRO A 214 5.60 -8.96 13.28
CA PRO A 214 5.42 -7.52 13.44
C PRO A 214 5.06 -6.75 12.18
N PHE A 215 5.10 -7.40 11.02
CA PHE A 215 4.94 -6.76 9.73
C PHE A 215 3.50 -6.85 9.23
N PHE A 216 2.55 -6.25 9.96
CA PHE A 216 1.16 -6.17 9.51
C PHE A 216 0.66 -4.74 9.54
N GLY A 217 0.11 -4.29 8.40
CA GLY A 217 -0.42 -2.95 8.21
C GLY A 217 -1.70 -2.70 9.02
N ASN A 218 -2.45 -3.74 9.39
CA ASN A 218 -3.66 -3.60 10.19
C ASN A 218 -3.79 -4.82 11.14
N ARG A 219 -3.14 -4.72 12.30
CA ARG A 219 -3.12 -5.79 13.32
C ARG A 219 -4.47 -5.87 14.04
N LEU A 220 -5.46 -6.54 13.45
CA LEU A 220 -6.73 -6.83 14.15
C LEU A 220 -6.64 -8.07 15.06
N GLU A 221 -5.53 -8.82 15.01
CA GLU A 221 -5.49 -10.17 15.57
C GLU A 221 -5.24 -10.22 17.08
N GLN A 222 -4.38 -9.35 17.64
CA GLN A 222 -3.98 -9.43 19.06
C GLN A 222 -3.55 -8.06 19.64
N ILE A 223 -4.26 -7.65 20.71
CA ILE A 223 -3.84 -6.60 21.65
C ILE A 223 -3.20 -7.34 22.83
N HIS A 224 -1.90 -7.17 23.03
CA HIS A 224 -1.18 -7.63 24.21
C HIS A 224 -0.27 -6.49 24.68
N GLU A 225 -0.16 -6.31 25.98
CA GLU A 225 0.78 -5.35 26.56
C GLU A 225 2.21 -5.87 26.40
N GLY A 226 3.10 -5.03 25.84
CA GLY A 226 4.50 -5.38 25.66
C GLY A 226 5.24 -4.33 24.83
N ILE A 227 6.54 -4.18 25.11
CA ILE A 227 7.44 -3.36 24.30
C ILE A 227 8.20 -4.30 23.36
N SER A 228 8.31 -3.93 22.09
CA SER A 228 9.16 -4.65 21.15
C SER A 228 9.83 -3.69 20.17
N PHE A 229 11.09 -4.00 19.85
CA PHE A 229 11.89 -3.27 18.87
C PHE A 229 12.03 -4.10 17.60
N PHE A 230 12.00 -3.43 16.45
CA PHE A 230 11.99 -4.06 15.14
C PHE A 230 13.03 -3.45 14.22
N PHE A 231 13.88 -4.30 13.66
CA PHE A 231 14.82 -3.92 12.61
C PHE A 231 14.61 -4.80 11.39
N TRP A 232 14.62 -4.22 10.19
CA TRP A 232 14.25 -4.96 8.99
C TRP A 232 14.93 -4.46 7.71
N SER A 233 15.06 -5.33 6.71
CA SER A 233 15.53 -5.02 5.34
C SER A 233 14.55 -5.52 4.26
N ARG A 234 14.43 -4.78 3.14
CA ARG A 234 13.65 -5.20 1.96
C ARG A 234 14.57 -5.57 0.83
N VAL A 235 14.26 -6.68 0.17
CA VAL A 235 14.76 -6.94 -1.18
C VAL A 235 13.56 -7.05 -2.12
N ARG A 236 13.62 -6.35 -3.25
CA ARG A 236 12.60 -6.35 -4.30
C ARG A 236 13.27 -6.59 -5.63
N ILE A 237 12.81 -7.61 -6.35
CA ILE A 237 13.12 -7.86 -7.75
C ILE A 237 11.81 -7.65 -8.51
N GLN A 238 11.78 -6.72 -9.46
CA GLN A 238 10.57 -6.38 -10.20
C GLN A 238 10.90 -6.23 -11.68
N HIS A 239 10.05 -6.83 -12.52
CA HIS A 239 10.00 -6.63 -13.96
C HIS A 239 8.69 -5.91 -14.28
N SER A 240 8.81 -4.76 -14.94
CA SER A 240 7.73 -3.99 -15.55
C SER A 240 7.43 -4.51 -16.94
#